data_AF-A0A286DXA8-F1
#
_entry.id   AF-A0A286DXA8-F1
#
_cell.length_a   1.000
_cell.length_b   1.000
_cell.length_c   1.000
_cell.angle_alpha   90.00
_cell.angle_beta   90.00
_cell.angle_gamma   90.00
#
_symmetry.space_group_name_H-M   'P 1'
#
loop_
_entity.id
_entity.type
_entity.pdbx_description
1 polymer ?
#
loop_
_entity_poly.entity_id
_entity_poly.type
_entity_poly.pdbx_seq_one_letter_code
_entity_poly.pdbx_strand_id
1 'polypeptide(L)' 'MFGALKNLKGKAAEIAEQHGDKIADGVEKVGDFVDSKTGGKHSDKIDSAVDKTQDMVEKLGDDKKK' A
#
# COMPACT_ATOMS: atom_id res chain seq x y z
N MET A 1 0.70 -11.17 -16.40
CA MET A 1 0.71 -10.67 -15.00
C MET A 1 -0.44 -9.72 -14.65
N PHE A 2 -1.01 -8.96 -15.61
CA PHE A 2 -2.06 -7.97 -15.35
C PHE A 2 -3.43 -8.56 -14.92
N GLY A 3 -3.78 -9.77 -15.38
CA GLY A 3 -5.05 -10.42 -15.03
C GLY A 3 -5.15 -10.87 -13.57
N ALA A 4 -4.04 -11.30 -12.96
CA ALA A 4 -4.00 -11.68 -11.55
C ALA A 4 -4.22 -10.47 -10.63
N LEU A 5 -3.65 -9.31 -10.99
CA LEU A 5 -3.86 -8.04 -10.29
C LEU A 5 -5.33 -7.61 -10.35
N LYS A 6 -5.96 -7.68 -11.53
CA LYS A 6 -7.38 -7.31 -11.69
C LYS A 6 -8.31 -8.21 -10.88
N ASN A 7 -8.03 -9.52 -10.82
CA ASN A 7 -8.76 -10.47 -10.00
C ASN A 7 -8.61 -10.17 -8.50
N LEU A 8 -7.39 -9.89 -8.05
CA LEU A 8 -7.11 -9.56 -6.66
C LEU A 8 -7.79 -8.25 -6.24
N LYS A 9 -7.74 -7.23 -7.11
CA LYS A 9 -8.44 -5.95 -6.89
C LYS A 9 -9.96 -6.13 -6.78
N GLY A 10 -10.55 -6.96 -7.65
CA GLY A 10 -11.99 -7.26 -7.60
C GLY A 10 -12.40 -7.94 -6.29
N LYS A 11 -11.67 -8.98 -5.88
CA LYS A 11 -11.91 -9.65 -4.60
C LYS A 11 -11.69 -8.74 -3.39
N ALA A 12 -10.65 -7.94 -3.40
CA ALA A 12 -10.38 -6.99 -2.32
C ALA A 12 -11.51 -5.93 -2.20
N ALA A 13 -12.01 -5.43 -3.33
CA ALA A 13 -13.15 -4.51 -3.36
C ALA A 13 -14.42 -5.17 -2.80
N GLU A 14 -14.73 -6.40 -3.20
CA GLU A 14 -15.91 -7.14 -2.73
C GLU A 14 -15.88 -7.40 -1.21
N ILE A 15 -14.70 -7.78 -0.67
CA ILE A 15 -14.53 -7.96 0.78
C ILE A 15 -14.58 -6.60 1.51
N ALA A 16 -14.05 -5.53 0.92
CA ALA A 16 -14.17 -4.19 1.50
C ALA A 16 -15.63 -3.69 1.49
N GLU A 17 -16.42 -4.04 0.48
CA GLU A 17 -17.83 -3.66 0.41
C GLU A 17 -18.68 -4.45 1.42
N GLN A 18 -18.41 -5.75 1.60
CA GLN A 18 -19.17 -6.61 2.51
C GLN A 18 -18.68 -6.55 3.97
N HIS A 19 -17.41 -6.20 4.19
CA HIS A 19 -16.73 -6.28 5.49
C HIS A 19 -15.76 -5.12 5.74
N GLY A 20 -16.01 -3.94 5.16
CA GLY A 20 -15.14 -2.76 5.26
C GLY A 20 -14.70 -2.44 6.69
N ASP A 21 -15.62 -2.51 7.65
CA ASP A 21 -15.32 -2.29 9.08
C ASP A 21 -14.34 -3.32 9.65
N LYS A 22 -14.46 -4.60 9.26
CA LYS A 22 -13.53 -5.67 9.71
C LYS A 22 -12.18 -5.59 9.02
N ILE A 23 -12.13 -5.10 7.78
CA ILE A 23 -10.86 -4.84 7.11
C ILE A 23 -10.16 -3.66 7.80
N ALA A 24 -10.88 -2.58 8.11
CA ALA A 24 -10.31 -1.43 8.83
C ALA A 24 -9.71 -1.86 10.17
N ASP A 25 -10.48 -2.58 10.99
CA ASP A 25 -10.01 -3.14 12.27
C ASP A 25 -8.82 -4.11 12.11
N GLY A 26 -8.81 -4.90 11.03
CA GLY A 26 -7.76 -5.87 10.73
C GLY A 26 -6.48 -5.23 10.20
N VAL A 27 -6.60 -4.16 9.41
CA VAL A 27 -5.48 -3.40 8.85
C VAL A 27 -4.80 -2.57 9.93
N GLU A 28 -5.55 -1.90 10.80
CA GLU A 28 -4.97 -1.23 11.98
C GLU A 28 -4.22 -2.23 12.87
N LYS A 29 -4.85 -3.37 13.20
CA LYS A 29 -4.18 -4.42 13.99
C LYS A 29 -2.94 -4.99 13.33
N VAL A 30 -2.95 -5.19 12.01
CA VAL A 30 -1.78 -5.67 11.27
C VAL A 30 -0.68 -4.60 11.26
N GLY A 31 -1.04 -3.34 11.07
CA GLY A 31 -0.13 -2.20 11.17
C GLY A 31 0.55 -2.16 12.53
N ASP A 32 -0.23 -2.13 13.61
CA ASP A 32 0.27 -2.10 14.99
C ASP A 32 1.06 -3.37 15.35
N PHE A 33 0.61 -4.54 14.92
CA PHE A 33 1.31 -5.80 15.22
C PHE A 33 2.65 -5.89 14.51
N VAL A 34 2.71 -5.49 13.24
CA VAL A 34 3.95 -5.45 12.46
C VAL A 34 4.86 -4.35 13.01
N ASP A 35 4.34 -3.18 13.33
CA ASP A 35 5.12 -2.07 13.89
C ASP A 35 5.67 -2.43 15.28
N SER A 36 4.85 -3.02 16.14
CA SER A 36 5.25 -3.51 17.47
C SER A 36 6.28 -4.63 17.39
N LYS A 37 6.13 -5.60 16.47
CA LYS A 37 7.13 -6.67 16.26
C LYS A 37 8.42 -6.17 15.63
N THR A 38 8.33 -5.19 14.73
CA THR A 38 9.50 -4.64 14.05
C THR A 38 10.14 -3.49 14.85
N GLY A 39 9.46 -2.99 15.88
CA GLY A 39 9.89 -1.87 16.71
C GLY A 39 10.07 -0.57 15.91
N GLY A 40 9.20 -0.30 14.94
CA GLY A 40 9.35 0.84 14.02
C GLY A 40 10.35 0.63 12.88
N LYS A 41 11.10 -0.49 12.84
CA LYS A 41 12.18 -0.73 11.86
C LYS A 41 11.71 -0.97 10.42
N HIS A 42 10.42 -0.98 10.16
CA HIS A 42 9.89 -1.05 8.79
C HIS A 42 9.38 0.29 8.28
N SER A 43 9.17 1.28 9.15
CA SER A 43 8.90 2.66 8.74
C SER A 43 10.05 3.19 7.87
N ASP A 44 11.31 2.96 8.25
CA ASP A 44 12.46 3.37 7.42
C ASP A 44 12.44 2.78 5.99
N LYS A 45 11.98 1.53 5.84
CA LYS A 45 11.89 0.86 4.54
C LYS A 45 10.67 1.32 3.74
N ILE A 46 9.57 1.59 4.41
CA ILE A 46 8.35 2.13 3.81
C ILE A 46 8.61 3.56 3.35
N ASP A 47 9.20 4.41 4.19
CA ASP A 47 9.57 5.78 3.85
C ASP A 47 10.56 5.82 2.69
N SER A 48 11.64 5.03 2.74
CA SER A 48 12.57 4.93 1.60
C SER A 48 11.91 4.43 0.31
N ALA A 49 10.88 3.57 0.41
CA ALA A 49 10.15 3.09 -0.76
C ALA A 49 9.18 4.16 -1.29
N VAL A 50 8.53 4.91 -0.40
CA VAL A 50 7.65 6.03 -0.74
C VAL A 50 8.45 7.15 -1.38
N ASP A 51 9.57 7.56 -0.80
CA ASP A 51 10.47 8.59 -1.35
C ASP A 51 10.96 8.22 -2.75
N LYS A 52 11.45 6.98 -2.94
CA LYS A 52 11.85 6.51 -4.27
C LYS A 52 10.71 6.50 -5.28
N THR A 53 9.49 6.21 -4.82
CA THR A 53 8.32 6.21 -5.69
C THR A 53 7.92 7.64 -6.05
N GLN A 54 7.95 8.57 -5.10
CA GLN A 54 7.71 9.99 -5.36
C GLN A 54 8.75 10.54 -6.35
N ASP A 55 10.04 10.28 -6.14
CA ASP A 55 11.12 10.68 -7.06
C ASP A 55 10.90 10.15 -8.48
N MET A 56 10.45 8.90 -8.63
CA MET A 56 10.17 8.32 -9.94
C MET A 56 8.92 8.94 -10.58
N VAL A 57 7.87 9.17 -9.80
CA VAL A 57 6.63 9.79 -10.29
C VAL A 57 6.88 11.25 -10.68
N GLU A 58 7.69 11.98 -9.92
CA GLU A 58 8.05 13.36 -10.19
C GLU A 58 8.88 13.45 -11.47
N LYS A 59 9.90 12.59 -11.65
CA LYS A 59 10.65 12.48 -12.93
C LYS A 59 9.76 12.12 -14.12
N LEU A 60 8.86 11.14 -13.97
CA LEU A 60 7.91 10.77 -15.03
C LEU A 60 6.88 11.88 -15.33
N GLY A 61 6.55 12.69 -14.32
CA GLY A 61 5.67 13.85 -14.45
C GLY A 61 6.35 15.03 -15.14
N ASP A 62 7.64 15.23 -14.89
CA ASP A 62 8.47 16.27 -15.51
C ASP A 62 8.77 15.93 -16.98
N ASP A 63 9.03 14.66 -17.31
CA ASP A 63 9.17 14.17 -18.70
C ASP A 63 7.89 14.35 -19.55
N LYS A 64 6.71 14.46 -18.92
CA LYS A 64 5.44 14.72 -19.62
C LYS A 64 5.15 16.21 -19.87
N LYS A 65 5.96 17.13 -19.33
CA LYS A 65 5.75 18.59 -19.43
C LYS A 65 6.72 19.29 -20.39
N LYS A 66 7.56 18.56 -21.13
CA LYS A 66 8.41 19.11 -22.21
C LYS A 66 7.87 18.81 -23.60
#